data_AF-A0A966W9E6-F1
#
_entry.id   AF-A0A966W9E6-F1
#
_cell.length_a   1.000
_cell.length_b   1.000
_cell.length_c   1.000
_cell.angle_alpha   90.00
_cell.angle_beta   90.00
_cell.angle_gamma   90.00
#
_symmetry.space_group_name_H-M   'P 1'
#
loop_
_entity.id
_entity.type
_entity.pdbx_description
1 polymer ?
#
loop_
_entity_poly.entity_id
_entity_poly.type
_entity_poly.pdbx_seq_one_letter_code
_entity_poly.pdbx_strand_id
1 'polypeptide(L)'
;MVSPASTPDAIPDAIVVGSGATGGVAALALAQAGLRVLVLEAGPELTAPRAFGSEPLNSLKRVASLSAGRQGIAAQHPGYWKANPELYVDEVDNPYSTPADRPFLWSRGRQVGGKSLTWGGITLRLSDFEFAAAERDGHGPSWPIRHADLDPWYSQLETLLQVHGQRD
;
A
#
# COMPACT_ATOMS: atom_id res chain seq x y z
N MET A 1 10.08 24.66 -1.70
CA MET A 1 11.00 24.80 -2.83
C MET A 1 10.51 23.82 -3.88
N VAL A 2 9.87 24.31 -4.94
CA VAL A 2 9.28 23.45 -5.99
C VAL A 2 10.45 22.91 -6.82
N SER A 3 10.58 21.59 -6.91
CA SER A 3 11.59 20.95 -7.75
C SER A 3 11.41 21.42 -9.20
N PRO A 4 12.49 21.74 -9.94
CA PRO A 4 12.35 22.09 -11.35
C PRO A 4 11.69 20.93 -12.08
N ALA A 5 10.69 21.24 -12.90
CA ALA A 5 10.01 20.27 -13.76
C ALA A 5 11.09 19.50 -14.55
N SER A 6 11.14 18.18 -14.37
CA SER A 6 12.03 17.31 -15.12
C SER A 6 11.79 17.51 -16.62
N THR A 7 12.87 17.64 -17.38
CA THR A 7 12.82 17.62 -18.84
C THR A 7 12.19 16.29 -19.29
N PRO A 8 11.06 16.30 -20.03
CA PRO A 8 10.31 15.09 -20.36
C PRO A 8 11.10 14.07 -21.20
N ASP A 9 12.19 14.49 -21.84
CA ASP A 9 12.99 13.65 -22.75
C ASP A 9 14.14 12.88 -22.07
N ALA A 10 14.34 13.07 -20.76
CA ALA A 10 15.46 12.45 -20.06
C ALA A 10 15.09 11.01 -19.62
N ILE A 11 15.69 10.00 -20.25
CA ILE A 11 15.50 8.56 -19.94
C ILE A 11 15.73 8.32 -18.44
N PRO A 12 14.79 7.73 -17.67
CA PRO A 12 14.98 7.48 -16.23
C PRO A 12 16.02 6.39 -15.98
N ASP A 13 16.69 6.47 -14.83
CA ASP A 13 17.65 5.44 -14.39
C ASP A 13 16.93 4.23 -13.77
N ALA A 14 15.74 4.46 -13.20
CA ALA A 14 14.87 3.41 -12.68
C ALA A 14 13.39 3.74 -12.90
N ILE A 15 12.57 2.70 -13.08
CA ILE A 15 11.11 2.82 -13.16
C ILE A 15 10.51 2.01 -12.01
N VAL A 16 9.66 2.66 -11.20
CA VAL A 16 8.88 2.03 -10.14
C VAL A 16 7.42 1.96 -10.59
N VAL A 17 6.88 0.75 -10.68
CA VAL A 17 5.48 0.53 -11.05
C VAL A 17 4.65 0.30 -9.79
N GLY A 18 3.79 1.27 -9.48
CA GLY A 18 2.97 1.34 -8.28
C GLY A 18 3.59 2.24 -7.21
N SER A 19 2.83 3.22 -6.74
CA SER A 19 3.24 4.20 -5.73
C SER A 19 2.79 3.83 -4.30
N GLY A 20 2.44 2.56 -4.10
CA GLY A 20 2.00 2.02 -2.82
C GLY A 20 3.07 2.07 -1.74
N ALA A 21 2.78 1.52 -0.56
CA ALA A 21 3.68 1.54 0.60
C ALA A 21 5.14 1.15 0.28
N THR A 22 5.35 0.07 -0.48
CA THR A 22 6.69 -0.39 -0.86
C THR A 22 7.28 0.40 -2.03
N GLY A 23 6.49 0.68 -3.06
CA GLY A 23 6.94 1.43 -4.24
C GLY A 23 7.35 2.87 -3.92
N GLY A 24 6.60 3.55 -3.05
CA GLY A 24 6.96 4.87 -2.55
C GLY A 24 8.30 4.88 -1.80
N VAL A 25 8.52 3.90 -0.91
CA VAL A 25 9.79 3.75 -0.18
C VAL A 25 10.95 3.42 -1.14
N ALA A 26 10.75 2.53 -2.10
CA ALA A 26 11.76 2.21 -3.10
C ALA A 26 12.12 3.43 -3.96
N ALA A 27 11.12 4.17 -4.43
CA ALA A 27 11.33 5.39 -5.20
C ALA A 27 12.09 6.46 -4.39
N LEU A 28 11.73 6.63 -3.10
CA LEU A 28 12.41 7.54 -2.19
C LEU A 28 13.89 7.15 -2.04
N ALA A 29 14.18 5.88 -1.74
CA ALA A 29 15.54 5.39 -1.54
C ALA A 29 16.41 5.58 -2.81
N LEU A 30 15.88 5.23 -3.98
CA LEU A 30 16.58 5.40 -5.25
C LEU A 30 16.82 6.88 -5.58
N ALA A 31 15.83 7.74 -5.36
CA ALA A 31 15.96 9.18 -5.58
C ALA A 31 16.97 9.82 -4.62
N GLN A 32 16.98 9.43 -3.34
CA GLN A 32 17.97 9.89 -2.36
C GLN A 32 19.39 9.43 -2.71
N ALA A 33 19.55 8.30 -3.40
CA ALA A 33 20.81 7.86 -3.97
C ALA A 33 21.24 8.63 -5.24
N GLY A 34 20.46 9.63 -5.67
CA GLY A 34 20.76 10.48 -6.81
C GLY A 34 20.26 9.98 -8.16
N LEU A 35 19.46 8.91 -8.19
CA LEU A 35 18.89 8.37 -9.42
C LEU A 35 17.65 9.15 -9.85
N ARG A 36 17.44 9.26 -11.17
CA ARG A 36 16.19 9.77 -11.74
C ARG A 36 15.18 8.64 -11.82
N VAL A 37 14.15 8.72 -10.98
CA VAL A 37 13.14 7.67 -10.83
C VAL A 37 11.83 8.12 -11.45
N LEU A 38 11.31 7.31 -12.39
CA LEU A 38 9.95 7.44 -12.89
C LEU A 38 9.03 6.55 -12.07
N VAL A 39 7.99 7.12 -11.45
CA VAL A 39 6.97 6.36 -10.72
C VAL A 39 5.69 6.33 -11.56
N LEU A 40 5.18 5.13 -11.85
CA LEU A 40 3.93 4.92 -12.58
C LEU A 40 2.85 4.44 -11.62
N GLU A 41 1.76 5.19 -11.50
CA GLU A 41 0.59 4.82 -10.70
C GLU A 41 -0.63 4.68 -11.60
N ALA A 42 -1.43 3.63 -11.37
CA ALA A 42 -2.59 3.30 -12.19
C ALA A 42 -3.85 4.09 -11.78
N GLY A 43 -3.84 4.69 -10.59
CA GLY A 43 -4.90 5.51 -10.04
C GLY A 43 -4.57 7.00 -9.94
N PRO A 44 -5.56 7.83 -9.58
CA PRO A 44 -5.36 9.27 -9.45
C PRO A 44 -4.52 9.64 -8.25
N GLU A 45 -3.90 10.82 -8.31
CA GLU A 45 -3.44 11.53 -7.13
C GLU A 45 -4.63 12.18 -6.43
N LEU A 46 -4.74 11.96 -5.12
CA LEU A 46 -5.81 12.51 -4.31
C LEU A 46 -5.22 13.51 -3.32
N THR A 47 -5.84 14.68 -3.21
CA THR A 47 -5.54 15.60 -2.12
C THR A 47 -5.95 14.97 -0.78
N ALA A 48 -5.26 15.29 0.31
CA ALA A 48 -5.59 14.73 1.62
C ALA A 48 -7.08 14.90 2.02
N PRO A 49 -7.72 16.07 1.83
CA PRO A 49 -9.15 16.22 2.12
C PRO A 49 -10.04 15.28 1.29
N ARG A 50 -9.67 15.02 0.03
CA ARG A 50 -10.42 14.09 -0.84
C ARG A 50 -10.14 12.64 -0.45
N ALA A 51 -8.90 12.29 -0.16
CA ALA A 51 -8.50 10.93 0.20
C ALA A 51 -9.23 10.46 1.47
N PHE A 52 -9.24 11.26 2.52
CA PHE A 52 -9.88 10.89 3.78
C PHE A 52 -11.38 11.19 3.82
N GLY A 53 -11.82 12.23 3.10
CA GLY A 53 -13.21 12.67 3.11
C GLY A 53 -13.69 13.01 4.53
N SER A 54 -15.01 12.96 4.73
CA SER A 54 -15.62 13.17 6.04
C SER A 54 -16.99 12.50 6.11
N GLU A 55 -17.46 12.24 7.34
CA GLU A 55 -18.86 11.88 7.57
C GLU A 55 -19.74 13.15 7.57
N PRO A 56 -21.00 13.08 7.10
CA PRO A 56 -21.75 11.89 6.66
C PRO A 56 -21.57 11.52 5.18
N LEU A 57 -20.76 12.27 4.42
CA LEU A 57 -20.60 12.08 2.97
C LEU A 57 -20.05 10.69 2.63
N ASN A 58 -19.07 10.19 3.39
CA ASN A 58 -18.52 8.86 3.20
C ASN A 58 -19.59 7.76 3.39
N SER A 59 -20.49 7.91 4.36
CA SER A 59 -21.63 6.99 4.54
C SER A 59 -22.58 7.01 3.35
N LEU A 60 -22.92 8.18 2.81
CA LEU A 60 -23.75 8.30 1.60
C LEU A 60 -23.09 7.64 0.38
N LYS A 61 -21.78 7.86 0.20
CA LYS A 61 -20.99 7.19 -0.86
C LYS A 61 -21.02 5.67 -0.71
N ARG A 62 -20.83 5.14 0.51
CA ARG A 62 -20.90 3.68 0.77
C ARG A 62 -22.25 3.10 0.39
N VAL A 63 -23.35 3.75 0.79
CA VAL A 63 -24.71 3.30 0.45
C VAL A 63 -24.91 3.29 -1.07
N ALA A 64 -24.48 4.34 -1.76
CA ALA A 64 -24.59 4.43 -3.22
C ALA A 64 -23.74 3.36 -3.94
N SER A 65 -22.50 3.15 -3.52
CA SER A 65 -21.62 2.13 -4.11
C SER A 65 -22.16 0.71 -3.91
N LEU A 66 -22.71 0.41 -2.71
CA LEU A 66 -23.26 -0.90 -2.39
C LEU A 66 -24.59 -1.16 -3.09
N SER A 67 -25.48 -0.17 -3.15
CA SER A 67 -26.74 -0.32 -3.89
C SER A 67 -26.52 -0.50 -5.39
N ALA A 68 -25.44 0.09 -5.92
CA ALA A 68 -25.00 -0.12 -7.30
C ALA A 68 -24.18 -1.42 -7.51
N GLY A 69 -23.91 -2.21 -6.47
CA GLY A 69 -23.13 -3.45 -6.56
C GLY A 69 -21.66 -3.25 -6.94
N ARG A 70 -21.08 -2.06 -6.70
CA ARG A 70 -19.74 -1.70 -7.18
C ARG A 70 -18.62 -2.02 -6.19
N GLN A 71 -18.94 -2.34 -4.93
CA GLN A 71 -17.96 -2.51 -3.83
C GLN A 71 -18.35 -3.61 -2.83
N GLY A 72 -18.91 -4.72 -3.31
CA GLY A 72 -19.41 -5.81 -2.47
C GLY A 72 -18.30 -6.62 -1.77
N ILE A 73 -17.17 -6.85 -2.44
CA ILE A 73 -15.99 -7.51 -1.85
C ILE A 73 -15.28 -6.56 -0.89
N ALA A 74 -15.09 -5.29 -1.28
CA ALA A 74 -14.45 -4.30 -0.43
C ALA A 74 -15.17 -4.13 0.92
N ALA A 75 -16.51 -4.16 0.93
CA ALA A 75 -17.30 -4.05 2.15
C ALA A 75 -17.15 -5.21 3.14
N GLN A 76 -16.55 -6.34 2.74
CA GLN A 76 -16.24 -7.43 3.67
C GLN A 76 -15.00 -7.10 4.52
N HIS A 77 -14.19 -6.11 4.12
CA HIS A 77 -13.00 -5.70 4.87
C HIS A 77 -13.35 -4.65 5.94
N PRO A 78 -12.97 -4.83 7.22
CA PRO A 78 -13.31 -3.90 8.28
C PRO A 78 -12.83 -2.45 8.04
N GLY A 79 -11.70 -2.28 7.35
CA GLY A 79 -11.17 -0.97 6.99
C GLY A 79 -12.08 -0.17 6.04
N TYR A 80 -12.95 -0.82 5.26
CA TYR A 80 -13.87 -0.16 4.33
C TYR A 80 -14.85 0.75 5.07
N TRP A 81 -15.31 0.30 6.23
CA TRP A 81 -16.28 1.01 7.05
C TRP A 81 -15.67 2.14 7.88
N LYS A 82 -14.33 2.20 7.96
CA LYS A 82 -13.57 3.24 8.68
C LYS A 82 -12.99 4.31 7.76
N ALA A 83 -12.86 4.02 6.47
CA ALA A 83 -12.21 4.88 5.49
C ALA A 83 -13.21 5.45 4.46
N ASN A 84 -12.74 6.39 3.65
CA ASN A 84 -13.48 6.83 2.46
C ASN A 84 -13.61 5.64 1.48
N PRO A 85 -14.83 5.26 1.04
CA PRO A 85 -15.02 4.17 0.07
C PRO A 85 -14.32 4.40 -1.28
N GLU A 86 -14.03 5.65 -1.65
CA GLU A 86 -13.29 5.96 -2.89
C GLU A 86 -11.83 5.48 -2.87
N LEU A 87 -11.29 5.11 -1.71
CA LEU A 87 -9.96 4.50 -1.61
C LEU A 87 -9.94 3.01 -1.98
N TYR A 88 -11.12 2.43 -2.23
CA TYR A 88 -11.30 1.05 -2.66
C TYR A 88 -11.68 1.02 -4.13
N VAL A 89 -11.15 0.04 -4.85
CA VAL A 89 -11.43 -0.12 -6.29
C VAL A 89 -12.92 -0.29 -6.55
N ASP A 90 -13.31 0.17 -7.72
CA ASP A 90 -14.57 -0.17 -8.32
C ASP A 90 -14.53 -1.58 -8.91
N GLU A 91 -15.42 -2.45 -8.47
CA GLU A 91 -15.45 -3.87 -8.81
C GLU A 91 -16.07 -4.13 -10.18
N VAL A 92 -16.84 -3.18 -10.73
CA VAL A 92 -17.35 -3.26 -12.10
C VAL A 92 -16.23 -2.92 -13.09
N ASP A 93 -15.49 -1.85 -12.81
CA ASP A 93 -14.41 -1.40 -13.70
C ASP A 93 -13.13 -2.25 -13.53
N ASN A 94 -12.96 -2.86 -12.34
CA ASN A 94 -11.84 -3.73 -12.01
C ASN A 94 -12.39 -5.04 -11.45
N PRO A 95 -12.88 -5.97 -12.28
CA PRO A 95 -13.45 -7.22 -11.79
C PRO A 95 -12.39 -8.08 -11.08
N TYR A 96 -12.84 -8.86 -10.09
CA TYR A 96 -12.02 -9.93 -9.49
C TYR A 96 -12.18 -11.21 -10.30
N SER A 97 -11.09 -11.96 -10.45
CA SER A 97 -11.11 -13.32 -11.00
C SER A 97 -10.45 -14.26 -10.00
N THR A 98 -11.24 -15.21 -9.51
CA THR A 98 -10.79 -16.28 -8.60
C THR A 98 -11.54 -17.56 -8.99
N PRO A 99 -10.93 -18.75 -8.84
CA PRO A 99 -11.66 -20.00 -9.00
C PRO A 99 -12.89 -20.04 -8.08
N ALA A 100 -14.01 -20.57 -8.57
CA ALA A 100 -15.27 -20.57 -7.83
C ALA A 100 -15.20 -21.39 -6.51
N ASP A 101 -14.36 -22.41 -6.48
CA ASP A 101 -14.08 -23.25 -5.30
C ASP A 101 -13.03 -22.63 -4.36
N ARG A 102 -12.37 -21.54 -4.76
CA ARG A 102 -11.27 -20.89 -4.02
C ARG A 102 -11.41 -19.37 -4.08
N PRO A 103 -12.45 -18.80 -3.47
CA PRO A 103 -12.61 -17.36 -3.41
C PRO A 103 -11.43 -16.75 -2.64
N PHE A 104 -10.94 -15.60 -3.12
CA PHE A 104 -9.89 -14.84 -2.46
C PHE A 104 -10.36 -13.41 -2.23
N LEU A 105 -10.46 -13.03 -0.95
CA LEU A 105 -10.84 -11.67 -0.57
C LEU A 105 -9.60 -10.78 -0.59
N TRP A 106 -9.42 -10.07 -1.69
CA TRP A 106 -8.36 -9.10 -1.83
C TRP A 106 -8.95 -7.70 -1.97
N SER A 107 -8.96 -6.90 -0.91
CA SER A 107 -9.29 -5.49 -1.07
C SER A 107 -8.21 -4.82 -1.93
N ARG A 108 -8.55 -3.97 -2.88
CA ARG A 108 -7.57 -3.20 -3.67
C ARG A 108 -7.81 -1.71 -3.52
N GLY A 109 -6.71 -0.95 -3.47
CA GLY A 109 -6.73 0.49 -3.67
C GLY A 109 -6.11 0.80 -5.03
N ARG A 110 -6.53 1.90 -5.64
CA ARG A 110 -6.06 2.38 -6.95
C ARG A 110 -5.98 3.90 -6.92
N GLN A 111 -4.96 4.40 -6.24
CA GLN A 111 -4.65 5.83 -6.08
C GLN A 111 -3.18 5.97 -5.64
N VAL A 112 -2.62 7.17 -5.76
CA VAL A 112 -1.28 7.46 -5.22
C VAL A 112 -1.21 7.11 -3.72
N GLY A 113 -0.16 6.41 -3.30
CA GLY A 113 0.01 5.87 -1.94
C GLY A 113 -0.66 4.51 -1.73
N GLY A 114 -1.64 4.15 -2.56
CA GLY A 114 -2.32 2.86 -2.53
C GLY A 114 -2.86 2.49 -1.15
N LYS A 115 -2.49 1.30 -0.67
CA LYS A 115 -3.00 0.74 0.60
C LYS A 115 -2.49 1.41 1.86
N SER A 116 -1.46 2.26 1.79
CA SER A 116 -1.02 3.03 2.96
C SER A 116 -2.13 3.94 3.50
N LEU A 117 -3.07 4.36 2.64
CA LEU A 117 -4.23 5.18 3.01
C LEU A 117 -5.38 4.38 3.65
N THR A 118 -5.32 3.05 3.62
CA THR A 118 -6.35 2.13 4.17
C THR A 118 -5.78 1.15 5.19
N TRP A 119 -4.53 1.34 5.59
CA TRP A 119 -3.79 0.42 6.46
C TRP A 119 -4.22 0.57 7.92
N GLY A 120 -4.16 -0.54 8.67
CA GLY A 120 -4.52 -0.60 10.09
C GLY A 120 -3.46 -0.12 11.08
N GLY A 121 -2.31 0.39 10.62
CA GLY A 121 -1.28 0.96 11.49
C GLY A 121 -0.43 -0.05 12.27
N ILE A 122 -0.42 -1.33 11.87
CA ILE A 122 0.38 -2.39 12.52
C ILE A 122 1.77 -2.45 11.89
N THR A 123 2.82 -2.15 12.67
CA THR A 123 4.24 -2.05 12.24
C THR A 123 5.13 -3.08 12.95
N LEU A 124 4.76 -4.36 12.92
CA LEU A 124 5.58 -5.42 13.53
C LEU A 124 6.86 -5.68 12.70
N ARG A 125 7.98 -5.92 13.38
CA ARG A 125 9.22 -6.37 12.76
C ARG A 125 9.18 -7.87 12.54
N LEU A 126 9.62 -8.33 11.38
CA LEU A 126 9.83 -9.76 11.12
C LEU A 126 11.10 -10.21 11.85
N SER A 127 11.05 -11.37 12.48
CA SER A 127 12.16 -12.00 13.19
C SER A 127 12.81 -13.11 12.36
N ASP A 128 13.90 -13.67 12.86
CA ASP A 128 14.54 -14.83 12.24
C ASP A 128 13.63 -16.07 12.19
N PHE A 129 12.58 -16.11 13.03
CA PHE A 129 11.56 -17.16 12.99
C PHE A 129 10.76 -17.13 11.68
N GLU A 130 10.49 -15.95 11.13
CA GLU A 130 9.82 -15.80 9.83
C GLU A 130 10.81 -16.03 8.68
N PHE A 131 12.04 -15.51 8.78
CA PHE A 131 13.03 -15.66 7.71
C PHE A 131 13.55 -17.09 7.52
N ALA A 132 13.61 -17.88 8.60
CA ALA A 132 14.03 -19.28 8.60
C ALA A 132 12.85 -20.27 8.75
N ALA A 133 11.62 -19.86 8.39
CA ALA A 133 10.42 -20.68 8.58
C ALA A 133 10.54 -22.08 7.96
N ALA A 134 11.11 -22.17 6.75
CA ALA A 134 11.31 -23.43 6.05
C ALA A 134 12.16 -24.46 6.81
N GLU A 135 13.17 -24.02 7.55
CA GLU A 135 14.02 -24.91 8.36
C GLU A 135 13.24 -25.50 9.55
N ARG A 136 12.19 -24.82 10.00
CA ARG A 136 11.35 -25.23 11.13
C ARG A 136 10.17 -26.07 10.69
N ASP A 137 9.41 -25.63 9.69
CA ASP A 137 8.15 -26.25 9.28
C ASP A 137 8.23 -27.05 7.97
N GLY A 138 9.37 -27.01 7.27
CA GLY A 138 9.62 -27.78 6.05
C GLY A 138 8.96 -27.23 4.78
N HIS A 139 8.34 -26.03 4.81
CA HIS A 139 7.62 -25.48 3.67
C HIS A 139 8.36 -24.32 2.99
N GLY A 140 8.59 -24.45 1.68
CA GLY A 140 9.22 -23.41 0.86
C GLY A 140 10.71 -23.19 1.17
N PRO A 141 11.34 -22.15 0.61
CA PRO A 141 12.71 -21.78 0.92
C PRO A 141 12.80 -20.77 2.08
N SER A 142 13.85 -20.87 2.90
CA SER A 142 14.26 -19.79 3.80
C SER A 142 14.70 -18.57 2.99
N TRP A 143 14.52 -17.38 3.53
CA TRP A 143 15.01 -16.16 2.91
C TRP A 143 16.54 -16.05 3.04
N PRO A 144 17.24 -15.43 2.06
CA PRO A 144 18.69 -15.23 2.11
C PRO A 144 19.11 -14.04 2.99
N ILE A 145 18.20 -13.51 3.81
CA ILE A 145 18.41 -12.39 4.73
C ILE A 145 17.93 -12.79 6.14
N ARG A 146 18.42 -12.08 7.15
CA ARG A 146 18.07 -12.24 8.56
C ARG A 146 17.56 -10.93 9.14
N HIS A 147 17.00 -10.98 10.34
CA HIS A 147 16.52 -9.80 11.05
C HIS A 147 17.60 -8.72 11.14
N ALA A 148 18.83 -9.11 11.44
CA ALA A 148 19.97 -8.20 11.54
C ALA A 148 20.25 -7.42 10.25
N ASP A 149 19.98 -7.99 9.07
CA ASP A 149 20.16 -7.30 7.79
C ASP A 149 19.11 -6.19 7.59
N LEU A 150 17.94 -6.34 8.20
CA LEU A 150 16.81 -5.40 8.08
C LEU A 150 16.70 -4.41 9.25
N ASP A 151 17.29 -4.71 10.41
CA ASP A 151 17.18 -3.88 11.62
C ASP A 151 17.53 -2.40 11.41
N PRO A 152 18.61 -2.04 10.69
CA PRO A 152 18.90 -0.64 10.38
C PRO A 152 17.82 0.02 9.52
N TRP A 153 17.22 -0.72 8.59
CA TRP A 153 16.20 -0.22 7.68
C TRP A 153 14.84 -0.08 8.37
N TYR A 154 14.48 -1.03 9.25
CA TYR A 154 13.32 -0.90 10.12
C TYR A 154 13.42 0.36 10.97
N SER A 155 14.55 0.58 11.62
CA SER A 155 14.79 1.75 12.47
C SER A 155 14.70 3.07 11.70
N GLN A 156 15.24 3.12 10.48
CA GLN A 156 15.10 4.28 9.60
C GLN A 156 13.65 4.55 9.21
N LEU A 157 12.90 3.53 8.79
CA LEU A 157 11.50 3.68 8.40
C LEU A 157 10.60 4.04 9.57
N GLU A 158 10.83 3.47 10.75
CA GLU A 158 10.10 3.81 11.98
C GLU A 158 10.32 5.28 12.36
N THR A 159 11.55 5.78 12.22
CA THR A 159 11.85 7.20 12.44
C THR A 159 11.15 8.08 11.42
N LEU A 160 11.22 7.72 10.13
CA LEU A 160 10.60 8.46 9.03
C LEU A 160 9.06 8.53 9.19
N LEU A 161 8.46 7.42 9.58
CA LEU A 161 7.01 7.28 9.75
C LEU A 161 6.52 7.72 11.13
N GLN A 162 7.43 8.14 12.01
CA GLN A 162 7.13 8.53 13.40
C GLN A 162 6.36 7.43 14.15
N VAL A 163 6.84 6.20 14.03
CA VAL A 163 6.27 5.05 14.75
C VAL A 163 6.57 5.22 16.24
N HIS A 164 5.51 5.24 17.04
CA HIS A 164 5.59 5.39 18.49
C HIS A 164 4.72 4.34 19.17
N GLY A 165 5.16 3.88 20.34
CA GLY A 165 4.45 2.92 21.18
C GLY A 165 4.81 3.11 22.65
N GLN A 166 4.02 2.49 23.53
CA GLN A 166 4.33 2.40 24.96
C GLN A 166 5.03 1.07 25.25
N ARG A 167 5.76 0.97 26.35
CA ARG A 167 6.13 -0.35 26.87
C ARG A 167 4.86 -0.98 27.41
N ASP A 168 4.57 -2.20 26.96
CA ASP A 168 3.51 -3.03 27.53
C ASP A 168 3.75 -3.31 29.02
#